data_AF-A0A2D1BHF6-F1
#
_entry.id   AF-A0A2D1BHF6-F1
#
_cell.length_a   1.000
_cell.length_b   1.000
_cell.length_c   1.000
_cell.angle_alpha   90.00
_cell.angle_beta   90.00
_cell.angle_gamma   90.00
#
_symmetry.space_group_name_H-M   'P 1'
#
loop_
_entity.id
_entity.type
_entity.pdbx_description
1 polymer ?
#
loop_
_entity_poly.entity_id
_entity_poly.type
_entity_poly.pdbx_seq_one_letter_code
_entity_poly.pdbx_strand_id
1 'polypeptide(L)'
;HSGGLIPRGHNEYFDRGTQMNINLYDHARGTQTGFVRYDDGYVSTSLSLRSAHLAGQSILSGYSTYYIYVIATAPNMFNVNDVLGVYSPHPYEQEVSALGGIPYSQIYGWYRVNFG
;
A
#
# COMPACT_ATOMS: atom_id res chain seq x y z
N HIS A 1 5.96 6.66 -17.19
CA HIS A 1 5.93 5.45 -16.33
C HIS A 1 6.40 5.86 -14.94
N SER A 2 5.62 5.58 -13.89
CA SER A 2 5.83 6.12 -12.53
C SER A 2 7.03 5.55 -11.75
N GLY A 3 7.71 4.53 -12.28
CA GLY A 3 8.90 3.93 -11.65
C GLY A 3 8.63 2.97 -10.48
N GLY A 4 7.37 2.73 -10.13
CA GLY A 4 6.95 1.86 -9.02
C GLY A 4 5.47 2.06 -8.65
N LEU A 5 5.07 1.52 -7.50
CA LEU A 5 3.80 1.86 -6.84
C LEU A 5 4.05 3.05 -5.92
N ILE A 6 3.49 4.20 -6.24
CA ILE A 6 3.76 5.47 -5.56
C ILE A 6 2.56 5.94 -4.74
N PRO A 7 2.80 6.65 -3.61
CA PRO A 7 1.73 7.24 -2.81
C PRO A 7 0.95 8.31 -3.59
N ARG A 8 -0.25 8.63 -3.11
CA ARG A 8 -1.13 9.65 -3.69
C ARG A 8 -0.43 11.01 -3.70
N GLY A 9 -0.58 11.74 -4.80
CA GLY A 9 0.02 13.08 -4.94
C GLY A 9 1.47 13.08 -5.43
N HIS A 10 2.02 11.92 -5.76
CA HIS A 10 3.33 11.79 -6.40
C HIS A 10 3.17 11.21 -7.81
N ASN A 11 4.02 11.62 -8.76
CA ASN A 11 3.95 11.17 -10.15
C ASN A 11 5.17 10.31 -10.57
N GLU A 12 6.32 10.46 -9.89
CA GLU A 12 7.56 9.74 -10.18
C GLU A 12 8.34 9.46 -8.89
N TYR A 13 8.74 8.21 -8.64
CA TYR A 13 9.41 7.79 -7.39
C TYR A 13 10.64 8.64 -6.97
N PHE A 14 11.38 9.19 -7.94
CA PHE A 14 12.57 10.01 -7.67
C PHE A 14 12.31 11.53 -7.66
N ASP A 15 11.07 11.96 -7.86
CA ASP A 15 10.74 13.39 -7.82
C ASP A 15 10.86 13.92 -6.38
N ARG A 16 11.79 14.87 -6.19
CA ARG A 16 12.00 15.56 -4.91
C ARG A 16 11.37 16.95 -4.88
N GLY A 17 10.79 17.42 -5.99
CA GLY A 17 10.13 18.72 -6.10
C GLY A 17 8.76 18.74 -5.42
N THR A 18 8.09 17.59 -5.37
CA THR A 18 6.79 17.45 -4.71
C THR A 18 6.98 17.04 -3.25
N GLN A 19 6.81 17.97 -2.31
CA GLN A 19 6.83 17.67 -0.88
C GLN A 19 5.60 16.84 -0.49
N MET A 20 5.83 15.62 -0.01
CA MET A 20 4.79 14.73 0.51
C MET A 20 4.65 14.88 2.02
N ASN A 21 3.42 14.87 2.53
CA ASN A 21 3.19 14.60 3.94
C ASN A 21 3.54 13.13 4.19
N ILE A 22 4.37 12.87 5.21
CA ILE A 22 4.79 11.53 5.60
C ILE A 22 4.38 11.34 7.05
N ASN A 23 3.27 10.63 7.27
CA ASN A 23 2.81 10.32 8.62
C ASN A 23 2.15 8.94 8.66
N LEU A 24 2.82 7.99 9.33
CA LEU A 24 2.34 6.61 9.45
C LEU A 24 1.02 6.51 10.23
N TYR A 25 0.83 7.36 11.24
CA TYR A 25 -0.40 7.36 12.04
C TYR A 25 -1.60 7.90 11.25
N ASP A 26 -1.40 8.96 10.46
CA ASP A 26 -2.46 9.48 9.59
C ASP A 26 -2.76 8.49 8.45
N HIS A 27 -1.71 7.93 7.85
CA HIS A 27 -1.84 6.86 6.84
C HIS A 27 -2.68 5.69 7.36
N ALA A 28 -2.34 5.13 8.53
CA ALA A 28 -3.02 3.97 9.10
C ALA A 28 -4.49 4.26 9.48
N ARG A 29 -4.85 5.53 9.74
CA ARG A 29 -6.25 5.95 9.99
C ARG A 29 -7.02 6.24 8.70
N GLY A 30 -6.34 6.42 7.58
CA GLY A 30 -6.96 6.74 6.31
C GLY A 30 -7.89 5.61 5.83
N THR A 31 -9.11 5.96 5.46
CA THR A 31 -10.03 5.07 4.74
C THR A 31 -10.15 5.57 3.31
N GLN A 32 -9.54 4.90 2.35
CA GLN A 32 -9.68 5.26 0.94
C GLN A 32 -10.75 4.38 0.28
N THR A 33 -11.69 5.05 -0.38
CA THR A 33 -12.67 4.42 -1.26
C THR A 33 -12.03 4.22 -2.63
N GLY A 34 -12.03 2.97 -3.13
CA GLY A 34 -11.57 2.62 -4.48
C GLY A 34 -10.06 2.37 -4.66
N PHE A 35 -9.25 2.44 -3.59
CA PHE A 35 -7.83 2.04 -3.58
C PHE A 35 -7.43 1.52 -2.20
N VAL A 36 -6.51 0.55 -2.15
CA VAL A 36 -5.85 0.14 -0.89
C VAL A 36 -4.98 1.31 -0.39
N ARG A 37 -4.91 1.54 0.94
CA ARG A 37 -4.29 2.73 1.57
C ARG A 37 -2.96 3.13 0.90
N TYR A 38 -2.94 4.31 0.28
CA TYR A 38 -1.74 4.85 -0.39
C TYR A 38 -1.55 6.37 -0.15
N ASP A 39 -2.17 6.94 0.90
CA ASP A 39 -2.00 8.36 1.28
C ASP A 39 -0.81 8.60 2.22
N ASP A 40 -0.53 9.87 2.54
CA ASP A 40 0.39 10.29 3.61
C ASP A 40 1.80 9.69 3.49
N GLY A 41 2.26 9.51 2.25
CA GLY A 41 3.63 9.12 1.94
C GLY A 41 3.92 7.63 2.10
N TYR A 42 2.90 6.79 2.35
CA TYR A 42 3.05 5.33 2.46
C TYR A 42 2.19 4.60 1.44
N VAL A 43 2.61 3.38 1.07
CA VAL A 43 1.81 2.42 0.30
C VAL A 43 1.60 1.16 1.12
N SER A 44 0.34 0.80 1.34
CA SER A 44 -0.05 -0.33 2.16
C SER A 44 0.09 -1.68 1.46
N THR A 45 0.55 -2.68 2.20
CA THR A 45 0.68 -4.07 1.73
C THR A 45 0.17 -5.05 2.79
N SER A 46 -0.16 -6.26 2.36
CA SER A 46 -0.63 -7.34 3.25
C SER A 46 0.38 -8.48 3.32
N LEU A 47 0.45 -9.15 4.48
CA LEU A 47 1.35 -10.29 4.70
C LEU A 47 1.02 -11.55 3.89
N SER A 48 -0.18 -11.64 3.31
CA SER A 48 -0.59 -12.80 2.53
C SER A 48 -1.41 -12.42 1.29
N LEU A 49 -1.29 -13.24 0.24
CA LEU A 49 -2.11 -13.12 -0.97
C LEU A 49 -3.60 -13.16 -0.65
N ARG A 50 -4.01 -14.00 0.32
CA ARG A 50 -5.41 -14.09 0.75
C ARG A 50 -5.90 -12.79 1.37
N SER A 51 -5.13 -12.20 2.28
CA SER A 51 -5.48 -10.91 2.90
C SER A 51 -5.55 -9.79 1.87
N ALA A 52 -4.59 -9.74 0.94
CA ALA A 52 -4.58 -8.78 -0.16
C ALA A 52 -5.80 -8.96 -1.08
N HIS A 53 -6.20 -10.20 -1.37
CA HIS A 53 -7.38 -10.50 -2.16
C HIS A 53 -8.67 -10.10 -1.43
N LEU A 54 -8.80 -10.39 -0.12
CA LEU A 54 -9.95 -9.95 0.68
C LEU A 54 -10.08 -8.42 0.72
N ALA A 55 -8.97 -7.71 0.91
CA ALA A 55 -8.93 -6.25 0.83
C ALA A 55 -9.35 -5.76 -0.57
N GLY A 56 -8.82 -6.39 -1.63
CA GLY A 56 -9.21 -6.13 -3.01
C GLY A 56 -10.71 -6.32 -3.25
N GLN A 57 -11.31 -7.41 -2.79
CA GLN A 57 -12.75 -7.65 -2.89
C GLN A 57 -13.57 -6.61 -2.13
N SER A 58 -13.10 -6.16 -0.96
CA SER A 58 -13.82 -5.16 -0.16
C SER A 58 -13.73 -3.76 -0.77
N ILE A 59 -12.61 -3.40 -1.40
CA ILE A 59 -12.30 -2.03 -1.81
C ILE A 59 -12.49 -1.81 -3.31
N LEU A 60 -12.25 -2.86 -4.12
CA LEU A 60 -12.19 -2.82 -5.58
C LEU A 60 -13.30 -3.66 -6.25
N SER A 61 -14.36 -4.04 -5.53
CA SER A 61 -15.47 -4.86 -6.06
C SER A 61 -16.15 -4.29 -7.31
N GLY A 62 -16.09 -2.98 -7.52
CA GLY A 62 -16.60 -2.31 -8.72
C GLY A 62 -15.71 -2.44 -9.97
N TYR A 63 -14.49 -2.98 -9.84
CA TYR A 63 -13.55 -3.12 -10.94
C TYR A 63 -13.63 -4.52 -11.56
N SER A 64 -13.76 -4.58 -12.89
CA SER A 64 -13.76 -5.84 -13.65
C SER A 64 -12.39 -6.53 -13.66
N THR A 65 -11.32 -5.79 -13.43
CA THR A 65 -9.96 -6.30 -13.32
C THR A 65 -9.18 -5.46 -12.31
N TYR A 66 -8.47 -6.13 -11.40
CA TYR A 66 -7.45 -5.52 -10.56
C TYR A 66 -6.21 -6.41 -10.46
N TYR A 67 -5.14 -5.88 -9.86
CA TYR A 67 -3.87 -6.58 -9.72
C TYR A 67 -3.48 -6.71 -8.25
N ILE A 68 -2.93 -7.86 -7.90
CA ILE A 68 -2.26 -8.06 -6.61
C ILE A 68 -0.76 -8.15 -6.90
N TYR A 69 -0.01 -7.15 -6.47
CA TYR A 69 1.44 -7.11 -6.62
C TYR A 69 2.11 -7.94 -5.53
N VAL A 70 3.11 -8.73 -5.92
CA VAL A 70 3.98 -9.46 -5.00
C VAL A 70 5.23 -8.62 -4.79
N ILE A 71 5.47 -8.20 -3.55
CA ILE A 71 6.49 -7.21 -3.21
C ILE A 71 7.51 -7.85 -2.28
N ALA A 72 8.80 -7.64 -2.55
CA ALA A 72 9.88 -8.09 -1.71
C ALA A 72 9.93 -7.32 -0.39
N THR A 73 10.31 -7.98 0.70
CA THR A 73 10.61 -7.31 1.96
C THR A 73 11.89 -6.47 1.84
N ALA A 74 11.85 -5.22 2.28
CA ALA A 74 13.02 -4.34 2.31
C ALA A 74 12.90 -3.32 3.46
N PRO A 75 13.98 -2.61 3.83
CA PRO A 75 13.98 -1.70 4.99
C PRO A 75 13.05 -0.47 4.91
N ASN A 76 12.44 -0.20 3.75
CA ASN A 76 11.39 0.81 3.60
C ASN A 76 10.02 0.34 4.10
N MET A 77 9.88 -0.94 4.48
CA MET A 77 8.63 -1.56 4.90
C MET A 77 8.52 -1.57 6.43
N PHE A 78 7.42 -1.04 6.96
CA PHE A 78 7.15 -0.95 8.39
C PHE A 78 5.91 -1.74 8.76
N ASN A 79 6.02 -2.65 9.74
CA ASN A 79 4.85 -3.29 10.33
C ASN A 79 4.10 -2.27 11.18
N VAL A 80 2.88 -1.92 10.77
CA VAL A 80 2.09 -0.87 11.41
C VAL A 80 1.79 -1.20 12.87
N ASN A 81 1.53 -2.48 13.17
CA ASN A 81 1.22 -2.92 14.51
C ASN A 81 2.42 -2.84 15.44
N ASP A 82 3.61 -3.17 14.95
CA ASP A 82 4.82 -3.13 15.76
C ASP A 82 5.24 -1.67 16.02
N VAL A 83 5.06 -0.78 15.04
CA VAL A 83 5.43 0.64 15.16
C VAL A 83 4.43 1.43 16.00
N LEU A 84 3.12 1.24 15.80
CA LEU A 84 2.08 2.00 16.51
C LEU A 84 1.61 1.32 17.80
N GLY A 85 1.90 0.03 17.99
CA GLY A 85 1.52 -0.73 19.17
C GLY A 85 0.01 -0.67 19.44
N VAL A 86 -0.34 -0.30 20.67
CA VAL A 86 -1.75 -0.15 21.11
C VAL A 86 -2.51 0.96 20.39
N TYR A 87 -1.82 1.86 19.69
CA TYR A 87 -2.41 2.94 18.91
C TYR A 87 -2.65 2.56 17.46
N SER A 88 -2.38 1.31 17.05
CA SER A 88 -2.70 0.82 15.72
C SER A 88 -4.22 0.91 15.49
N PRO A 89 -4.69 1.65 14.46
CA PRO A 89 -6.13 1.83 14.22
C PRO A 89 -6.83 0.55 13.78
N HIS A 90 -6.12 -0.32 13.05
CA HIS A 90 -6.66 -1.54 12.44
C HIS A 90 -5.74 -2.75 12.64
N PRO A 91 -5.54 -3.22 13.89
CA PRO A 91 -4.52 -4.23 14.18
C PRO A 91 -4.79 -5.59 13.54
N TYR A 92 -6.06 -5.90 13.25
CA TYR A 92 -6.48 -7.13 12.59
C TYR A 92 -6.12 -7.20 11.10
N GLU A 93 -5.80 -6.08 10.46
CA GLU A 93 -5.39 -6.04 9.04
C GLU A 93 -3.95 -6.51 8.83
N GLN A 94 -3.12 -6.48 9.90
CA GLN A 94 -1.71 -6.86 9.87
C GLN A 94 -0.96 -6.18 8.72
N GLU A 95 -1.15 -4.87 8.62
CA GLU A 95 -0.62 -4.05 7.56
C GLU A 95 0.89 -3.88 7.65
N VAL A 96 1.56 -3.94 6.49
CA VAL A 96 2.95 -3.51 6.33
C VAL A 96 2.98 -2.36 5.31
N SER A 97 3.38 -1.18 5.75
CA SER A 97 3.36 0.03 4.92
C SER A 97 4.75 0.40 4.43
N ALA A 98 4.88 0.67 3.13
CA ALA A 98 6.12 1.07 2.47
C ALA A 98 6.28 2.60 2.49
N LEU A 99 7.29 3.10 3.19
CA LEU A 99 7.65 4.52 3.22
C LEU A 99 8.15 5.00 1.85
N GLY A 100 7.55 6.07 1.33
CA GLY A 100 7.87 6.63 0.02
C GLY A 100 7.38 5.80 -1.16
N GLY A 101 6.60 4.75 -0.90
CA GLY A 101 6.14 3.80 -1.91
C GLY A 101 7.12 2.67 -2.19
N ILE A 102 6.83 1.92 -3.25
CA ILE A 102 7.52 0.68 -3.60
C ILE A 102 8.17 0.85 -4.98
N PRO A 103 9.51 0.87 -5.07
CA PRO A 103 10.19 0.95 -6.36
C PRO A 103 9.93 -0.31 -7.19
N TYR A 104 9.89 -0.18 -8.51
CA TYR A 104 9.57 -1.30 -9.41
C TYR A 104 10.54 -2.49 -9.25
N SER A 105 11.81 -2.23 -8.92
CA SER A 105 12.81 -3.27 -8.64
C SER A 105 12.50 -4.12 -7.40
N GLN A 106 11.64 -3.65 -6.50
CA GLN A 106 11.17 -4.39 -5.32
C GLN A 106 9.92 -5.23 -5.63
N ILE A 107 9.32 -5.09 -6.80
CA ILE A 107 8.15 -5.87 -7.23
C ILE A 107 8.61 -7.16 -7.90
N TYR A 108 8.30 -8.31 -7.31
CA TYR A 108 8.59 -9.62 -7.89
C TYR A 108 7.69 -9.95 -9.09
N GLY A 109 6.45 -9.48 -9.06
CA GLY A 109 5.47 -9.73 -10.11
C GLY A 109 4.07 -9.34 -9.67
N TRP A 110 3.06 -9.79 -10.41
CA TRP A 110 1.67 -9.51 -10.12
C TRP A 110 0.74 -10.65 -10.55
N TYR A 111 -0.35 -10.80 -9.81
CA TYR A 111 -1.49 -11.60 -10.23
C TYR A 111 -2.57 -10.69 -10.76
N ARG A 112 -3.21 -11.11 -11.85
CA ARG A 112 -4.40 -10.45 -12.38
C ARG A 112 -5.62 -11.13 -11.77
N VAL A 113 -6.53 -10.34 -11.20
CA VAL A 113 -7.82 -10.79 -10.71
C VAL A 113 -8.91 -10.24 -11.62
N ASN A 114 -9.79 -11.12 -12.11
CA ASN A 114 -10.87 -10.74 -13.03
C ASN A 114 -12.21 -11.11 -12.40
N PHE A 115 -13.14 -10.15 -12.35
CA PHE A 115 -14.49 -10.33 -11.80
C PHE A 115 -14.55 -10.82 -10.34
N GLY A 116 -13.47 -10.58 -9.59
CA GLY A 116 -13.38 -10.90 -8.17
C GLY A 116 -13.00 -12.33 -7.89
#